data_AF-A0A4S8LL20-F1
#
_entry.id   AF-A0A4S8LL20-F1
#
_cell.length_a   1.000
_cell.length_b   1.000
_cell.length_c   1.000
_cell.angle_alpha   90.00
_cell.angle_beta   90.00
_cell.angle_gamma   90.00
#
_symmetry.space_group_name_H-M   'P 1'
#
loop_
_entity.id
_entity.type
_entity.pdbx_description
1 polymer ?
#
loop_
_entity_poly.entity_id
_entity_poly.type
_entity_poly.pdbx_seq_one_letter_code
_entity_poly.pdbx_strand_id
1 'polypeptide(L)'
;PLRIIVYSKSLCLALTKKREELRNCGLIGVRNARILQALFHLLDLRQAQTAFRQLSDINPMSCHWGQLLHKAEALAKDGVNKEDADQIDLSKAPQPPICGAKLSTLTQSLATKGVRASRALKPRKTTEKITGLVQQAILNQSGNLPEKDSIWRAIKTKNYTRRERNFLFLAMHGAQRIGKYWTNIPGYEDRAICNHCNEIEDM
;
A
#
# COMPACT_ATOMS: atom_id res chain seq x y z
N PRO A 1 24.35 -17.52 19.79
CA PRO A 1 22.87 -17.34 19.70
C PRO A 1 22.56 -15.85 19.52
N LEU A 2 21.73 -15.47 18.54
CA LEU A 2 21.37 -14.06 18.31
C LEU A 2 20.01 -13.77 18.92
N ARG A 3 19.90 -12.68 19.67
CA ARG A 3 18.64 -12.17 20.20
C ARG A 3 18.34 -10.83 19.56
N ILE A 4 17.24 -10.73 18.82
CA ILE A 4 16.78 -9.50 18.20
C ILE A 4 15.58 -8.99 19.00
N ILE A 5 15.64 -7.71 19.37
CA ILE A 5 14.60 -7.05 20.15
C ILE A 5 13.90 -6.04 19.26
N VAL A 6 12.57 -6.03 19.26
CA VAL A 6 11.77 -5.20 18.35
C VAL A 6 10.55 -4.64 19.08
N TYR A 7 10.17 -3.39 18.79
CA TYR A 7 8.88 -2.82 19.20
C TYR A 7 7.70 -3.41 18.42
N SER A 8 7.89 -3.61 17.11
CA SER A 8 6.82 -4.02 16.21
C SER A 8 6.33 -5.45 16.46
N LYS A 9 5.11 -5.55 17.01
CA LYS A 9 4.37 -6.82 17.15
C LYS A 9 4.17 -7.53 15.83
N SER A 10 3.78 -6.78 14.80
CA SER A 10 3.47 -7.33 13.48
C SER A 10 4.69 -7.94 12.83
N LEU A 11 5.86 -7.28 12.94
CA LEU A 11 7.11 -7.81 12.44
C LEU A 11 7.53 -9.08 13.22
N CYS A 12 7.49 -9.03 14.55
CA CYS A 12 7.83 -10.19 15.38
C CYS A 12 6.96 -11.41 15.03
N LEU A 13 5.64 -11.23 14.89
CA LEU A 13 4.72 -12.28 14.48
C LEU A 13 4.99 -12.80 13.06
N ALA A 14 5.32 -11.91 12.12
CA ALA A 14 5.65 -12.29 10.74
C ALA A 14 6.92 -13.15 10.66
N LEU A 15 7.94 -12.84 11.47
CA LEU A 15 9.23 -13.56 11.46
C LEU A 15 9.22 -14.86 12.26
N THR A 16 8.27 -15.01 13.19
CA THR A 16 8.15 -16.18 14.06
C THR A 16 6.96 -17.04 13.67
N LYS A 17 5.76 -16.71 14.13
CA LYS A 17 4.55 -17.55 14.03
C LYS A 17 3.99 -17.66 12.62
N LYS A 18 3.96 -16.55 11.87
CA LYS A 18 3.35 -16.49 10.53
C LYS A 18 4.35 -16.71 9.39
N ARG A 19 5.59 -17.07 9.71
CA ARG A 19 6.67 -17.22 8.73
C ARG A 19 6.31 -18.23 7.65
N GLU A 20 5.79 -19.38 8.05
CA GLU A 20 5.43 -20.45 7.11
C GLU A 20 4.22 -20.09 6.26
N GLU A 21 3.17 -19.52 6.85
CA GLU A 21 1.99 -19.01 6.13
C GLU A 21 2.38 -17.97 5.06
N LEU A 22 3.29 -17.05 5.41
CA LEU A 22 3.78 -16.00 4.51
C LEU A 22 4.64 -16.56 3.36
N ARG A 23 5.42 -17.62 3.62
CA ARG A 23 6.15 -18.35 2.57
C ARG A 23 5.19 -19.10 1.65
N ASN A 24 4.20 -19.79 2.23
CA ASN A 24 3.20 -20.54 1.46
C ASN A 24 2.36 -19.64 0.55
N CYS A 25 2.06 -18.40 0.98
CA CYS A 25 1.35 -17.46 0.12
C CYS A 25 2.23 -16.74 -0.91
N GLY A 26 3.52 -17.06 -0.99
CA GLY A 26 4.48 -16.45 -1.91
C GLY A 26 4.64 -14.95 -1.72
N LEU A 27 4.35 -14.44 -0.52
CA LEU A 27 4.34 -13.00 -0.18
C LEU A 27 3.45 -12.15 -1.11
N ILE A 28 2.42 -12.74 -1.72
CA ILE A 28 1.57 -12.07 -2.71
C ILE A 28 0.77 -10.92 -2.06
N GLY A 29 1.10 -9.70 -2.49
CA GLY A 29 0.51 -8.46 -1.99
C GLY A 29 0.79 -8.20 -0.52
N VAL A 30 1.93 -8.68 -0.02
CA VAL A 30 2.54 -8.26 1.25
C VAL A 30 3.40 -7.02 0.98
N ARG A 31 3.30 -6.00 1.83
CA ARG A 31 4.15 -4.81 1.72
C ARG A 31 5.60 -5.18 1.98
N ASN A 32 6.53 -4.59 1.23
CA ASN A 32 7.98 -4.86 1.34
C ASN A 32 8.35 -6.34 1.17
N ALA A 33 7.61 -7.08 0.32
CA ALA A 33 7.80 -8.50 0.08
C ALA A 33 9.26 -8.88 -0.22
N ARG A 34 9.97 -8.10 -1.04
CA ARG A 34 11.38 -8.35 -1.37
C ARG A 34 12.30 -8.31 -0.14
N ILE A 35 12.11 -7.32 0.73
CA ILE A 35 12.90 -7.17 1.97
C ILE A 35 12.62 -8.35 2.91
N LEU A 36 11.33 -8.71 3.08
CA LEU A 36 10.95 -9.86 3.90
C LEU A 36 11.49 -11.18 3.36
N GLN A 37 11.50 -11.36 2.04
CA GLN A 37 12.07 -12.55 1.40
C GLN A 37 13.58 -12.66 1.65
N ALA A 38 14.32 -11.57 1.47
CA ALA A 38 15.75 -11.53 1.77
C ALA A 38 16.03 -11.83 3.25
N LEU A 39 15.25 -11.22 4.16
CA LEU A 39 15.40 -11.44 5.59
C LEU A 39 15.07 -12.89 5.99
N PHE A 40 14.03 -13.48 5.42
CA PHE A 40 13.71 -14.91 5.60
C PHE A 40 14.86 -15.82 5.17
N HIS A 41 15.50 -15.50 4.05
CA HIS A 41 16.65 -16.26 3.56
C HIS A 41 17.87 -16.10 4.47
N LEU A 42 18.20 -14.87 4.90
CA LEU A 42 19.29 -14.62 5.85
C LEU A 42 19.09 -15.36 7.18
N LEU A 43 17.84 -15.48 7.64
CA LEU A 43 17.51 -16.28 8.82
C LEU A 43 17.63 -17.79 8.59
N ASP A 44 17.38 -18.30 7.37
CA ASP A 44 17.55 -19.72 7.03
C ASP A 44 19.03 -20.12 6.96
N LEU A 45 19.89 -19.26 6.42
CA LEU A 45 21.33 -19.53 6.30
C LEU A 45 22.05 -19.66 7.64
N ARG A 46 21.45 -19.09 8.68
CA ARG A 46 22.08 -18.98 9.98
C ARG A 46 21.93 -20.29 10.76
N GLN A 47 23.05 -20.98 10.99
CA GLN A 47 23.07 -22.26 11.72
C GLN A 47 22.76 -22.12 13.23
N ALA A 48 23.02 -20.95 13.83
CA ALA A 48 22.81 -20.70 15.25
C ALA A 48 21.43 -20.08 15.54
N GLN A 49 20.77 -20.54 16.61
CA GLN A 49 19.44 -20.08 17.02
C GLN A 49 19.31 -18.55 17.08
N THR A 50 18.26 -18.04 16.43
CA THR A 50 17.80 -16.65 16.49
C THR A 50 16.51 -16.55 17.27
N ALA A 51 16.50 -15.77 18.35
CA ALA A 51 15.29 -15.51 19.13
C ALA A 51 14.84 -14.06 18.93
N PHE A 52 13.54 -13.87 18.73
CA PHE A 52 12.92 -12.55 18.68
C PHE A 52 12.17 -12.29 19.97
N ARG A 53 12.39 -11.11 20.55
CA ARG A 53 11.63 -10.64 21.72
C ARG A 53 10.93 -9.34 21.35
N GLN A 54 9.61 -9.34 21.48
CA GLN A 54 8.85 -8.10 21.42
C GLN A 54 8.87 -7.46 22.82
N LEU A 55 9.20 -6.17 22.88
CA LEU A 55 8.94 -5.34 24.05
C LEU A 55 7.76 -4.41 23.73
N SER A 56 6.69 -4.56 24.49
CA SER A 56 5.53 -3.65 24.47
C SER A 56 5.44 -2.98 25.84
N ASP A 57 5.28 -1.66 25.85
CA ASP A 57 4.79 -0.87 26.99
C ASP A 57 5.54 -1.03 28.31
N ILE A 58 6.86 -1.24 28.24
CA ILE A 58 7.73 -1.11 29.41
C ILE A 58 8.36 0.28 29.34
N ASN A 59 8.34 1.04 30.46
CA ASN A 59 9.09 2.29 30.56
C ASN A 59 10.51 2.01 30.08
N PRO A 60 10.98 2.62 28.96
CA PRO A 60 12.24 2.24 28.35
C PRO A 60 13.42 2.33 29.31
N MET A 61 13.32 3.18 30.34
CA MET A 61 14.34 3.36 31.37
C MET A 61 14.38 2.24 32.43
N SER A 62 13.31 1.44 32.56
CA SER A 62 13.18 0.43 33.64
C SER A 62 13.95 -0.87 33.40
N CYS A 63 14.46 -1.10 32.19
CA CYS A 63 15.32 -2.26 31.91
C CYS A 63 16.39 -1.94 30.87
N HIS A 64 17.56 -2.58 30.99
CA HIS A 64 18.70 -2.38 30.09
C HIS A 64 18.33 -2.57 28.61
N TRP A 65 17.52 -3.59 28.31
CA TRP A 65 17.05 -3.86 26.94
C TRP A 65 16.10 -2.78 26.40
N GLY A 66 15.29 -2.18 27.27
CA GLY A 66 14.41 -1.06 26.91
C GLY A 66 15.21 0.19 26.56
N GLN A 67 16.30 0.46 27.29
CA GLN A 67 17.17 1.61 27.02
C GLN A 67 17.86 1.49 25.66
N LEU A 68 18.37 0.30 25.32
CA LEU A 68 18.97 0.03 24.01
C LEU A 68 17.95 0.17 22.88
N LEU A 69 16.73 -0.32 23.09
CA LEU A 69 15.67 -0.24 22.08
C LEU A 69 15.21 1.21 21.86
N HIS A 70 15.12 2.02 22.92
CA HIS A 70 14.84 3.45 22.82
C HIS A 70 15.95 4.20 22.07
N LYS A 71 17.22 3.87 22.31
CA LYS A 71 18.33 4.42 21.52
C LYS A 71 18.21 4.05 20.05
N ALA A 72 17.86 2.80 19.73
CA ALA A 72 17.63 2.38 18.36
C ALA A 72 16.44 3.13 17.71
N GLU A 73 15.38 3.41 18.47
CA GLU A 73 14.25 4.22 17.98
C GLU A 73 14.65 5.68 17.74
N ALA A 74 15.45 6.28 18.63
CA ALA A 74 15.99 7.62 18.43
C ALA A 74 16.84 7.70 17.14
N LEU A 75 17.76 6.75 16.94
CA LEU A 75 18.54 6.65 15.70
C LEU A 75 17.65 6.44 14.46
N ALA A 76 16.57 5.67 14.58
CA ALA A 76 15.62 5.50 13.48
C ALA A 76 14.86 6.80 13.16
N LYS A 77 14.50 7.59 14.18
CA LYS A 77 13.89 8.92 14.01
C LYS A 77 14.85 9.91 13.35
N ASP A 78 16.11 9.92 13.77
CA ASP A 78 17.15 10.73 13.11
C ASP A 78 17.32 10.32 11.65
N GLY A 79 17.20 9.02 11.35
CA GLY A 79 17.21 8.48 10.00
C GLY A 79 16.08 9.00 9.10
N VAL A 80 14.91 9.37 9.67
CA VAL A 80 13.81 9.98 8.89
C VAL A 80 14.15 11.38 8.39
N ASN A 81 14.99 12.10 9.13
CA ASN A 81 15.37 13.48 8.81
C ASN A 81 16.61 13.59 7.90
N LYS A 82 17.19 12.46 7.47
CA LYS A 82 18.30 12.47 6.52
C LYS A 82 17.82 12.94 5.14
N GLU A 83 18.64 13.76 4.47
CA GLU A 83 18.35 14.24 3.11
C GLU A 83 18.35 13.08 2.09
N ASP A 84 19.30 12.17 2.22
CA ASP A 84 19.41 10.97 1.40
C ASP A 84 18.97 9.71 2.15
N ALA A 85 18.13 8.90 1.51
CA ALA A 85 17.69 7.63 2.05
C ALA A 85 18.83 6.59 2.02
N ASP A 86 19.03 5.88 3.13
CA ASP A 86 19.99 4.78 3.20
C ASP A 86 19.62 3.68 2.18
N GLN A 87 20.52 3.38 1.25
CA GLN A 87 20.30 2.33 0.25
C GLN A 87 20.47 0.94 0.85
N ILE A 88 19.38 0.18 0.94
CA ILE A 88 19.42 -1.22 1.35
C ILE A 88 19.85 -2.07 0.15
N ASP A 89 21.11 -2.45 0.12
CA ASP A 89 21.66 -3.33 -0.91
C ASP A 89 21.20 -4.78 -0.69
N LEU A 90 20.10 -5.15 -1.36
CA LEU A 90 19.55 -6.50 -1.34
C LEU A 90 20.35 -7.49 -2.21
N SER A 91 21.32 -7.03 -3.02
CA SER A 91 22.13 -7.91 -3.87
C SER A 91 23.18 -8.70 -3.08
N LYS A 92 23.58 -8.18 -1.92
CA LYS A 92 24.49 -8.85 -0.97
C LYS A 92 23.87 -10.06 -0.28
N ALA A 93 22.53 -10.12 -0.21
CA ALA A 93 21.87 -11.32 0.27
C ALA A 93 21.90 -12.38 -0.85
N PRO A 94 22.33 -13.63 -0.57
CA PRO A 94 22.28 -14.66 -1.59
C PRO A 94 20.85 -14.79 -2.13
N GLN A 95 20.73 -15.06 -3.44
CA GLN A 95 19.42 -15.03 -4.07
C GLN A 95 18.51 -16.04 -3.40
N PRO A 96 17.36 -15.59 -2.85
CA PRO A 96 16.45 -16.51 -2.19
C PRO A 96 15.95 -17.51 -3.23
N PRO A 97 15.78 -18.80 -2.87
CA PRO A 97 15.09 -19.74 -3.75
C PRO A 97 13.74 -19.12 -4.14
N ILE A 98 13.36 -19.27 -5.42
CA ILE A 98 12.15 -18.65 -5.99
C ILE A 98 10.96 -19.01 -5.11
N CYS A 99 10.50 -18.05 -4.30
CA CYS A 99 9.41 -18.24 -3.36
C CYS A 99 8.11 -17.86 -4.07
N GLY A 100 7.65 -18.76 -4.93
CA GLY A 100 6.29 -18.72 -5.46
C GLY A 100 5.27 -19.11 -4.39
N ALA A 101 4.01 -18.76 -4.58
CA ALA A 101 2.95 -19.29 -3.73
C ALA A 101 2.86 -20.81 -3.92
N LYS A 102 2.84 -21.55 -2.81
CA LYS A 102 2.76 -23.01 -2.80
C LYS A 102 1.41 -23.44 -3.35
N LEU A 103 1.42 -24.21 -4.45
CA LEU A 103 0.22 -24.63 -5.17
C LEU A 103 -0.78 -25.37 -4.27
N SER A 104 -0.31 -26.23 -3.36
CA SER A 104 -1.18 -27.01 -2.47
C SER A 104 -1.99 -26.15 -1.48
N THR A 105 -1.53 -24.93 -1.20
CA THR A 105 -2.19 -23.98 -0.29
C THR A 105 -2.76 -22.76 -1.04
N LEU A 106 -2.66 -22.75 -2.37
CA LEU A 106 -3.06 -21.62 -3.20
C LEU A 106 -4.58 -21.59 -3.34
N THR A 107 -5.19 -20.50 -2.92
CA THR A 107 -6.61 -20.24 -3.15
C THR A 107 -6.81 -19.44 -4.44
N GLN A 108 -7.98 -19.56 -5.07
CA GLN A 108 -8.31 -18.77 -6.27
C GLN A 108 -8.21 -17.26 -5.99
N SER A 109 -8.60 -16.81 -4.80
CA SER A 109 -8.50 -15.40 -4.40
C SER A 109 -7.05 -14.91 -4.34
N LEU A 110 -6.15 -15.73 -3.77
CA LEU A 110 -4.71 -15.45 -3.72
C LEU A 110 -4.07 -15.49 -5.12
N ALA A 111 -4.41 -16.48 -5.94
CA ALA A 111 -3.94 -16.60 -7.31
C ALA A 111 -4.36 -15.39 -8.15
N THR A 112 -5.64 -15.01 -8.08
CA THR A 112 -6.19 -13.84 -8.78
C THR A 112 -5.51 -12.55 -8.31
N LYS A 113 -5.24 -12.42 -7.01
CA LYS A 113 -4.47 -11.28 -6.46
C LYS A 113 -3.05 -11.24 -7.02
N GLY A 114 -2.38 -12.39 -7.12
CA GLY A 114 -1.03 -12.52 -7.71
C GLY A 114 -1.01 -12.11 -9.18
N VAL A 115 -1.94 -12.63 -9.98
CA VAL A 115 -2.06 -12.28 -11.41
C VAL A 115 -2.38 -10.79 -11.61
N ARG A 116 -3.24 -10.22 -10.75
CA ARG A 116 -3.54 -8.78 -10.80
C ARG A 116 -2.33 -7.92 -10.42
N ALA A 117 -1.50 -8.38 -9.49
CA ALA A 117 -0.29 -7.67 -9.06
C ALA A 117 0.86 -7.78 -10.08
N SER A 118 0.96 -8.89 -10.83
CA SER A 118 1.98 -9.08 -11.86
C SER A 118 1.67 -8.34 -13.16
N ARG A 119 0.39 -8.05 -13.42
CA ARG A 119 -0.02 -7.22 -14.57
C ARG A 119 0.12 -5.74 -14.23
N ALA A 120 0.88 -5.02 -15.05
CA ALA A 120 0.84 -3.56 -15.02
C ALA A 120 -0.60 -3.10 -15.27
N LEU A 121 -1.20 -2.43 -14.28
CA LEU A 121 -2.52 -1.83 -14.44
C LEU A 121 -2.40 -0.74 -15.49
N LYS A 122 -3.10 -0.88 -16.61
CA LYS A 122 -3.18 0.19 -17.61
C LYS A 122 -3.88 1.38 -16.97
N PRO A 123 -3.21 2.54 -16.84
CA PRO A 123 -3.85 3.70 -16.27
C PRO A 123 -5.03 4.14 -17.14
N ARG A 124 -6.14 4.51 -16.49
CA ARG A 124 -7.29 5.09 -17.16
C ARG A 124 -7.05 6.59 -17.28
N LYS A 125 -6.87 7.08 -18.51
CA LYS A 125 -6.57 8.50 -18.81
C LYS A 125 -7.48 9.48 -18.07
N THR A 126 -8.80 9.24 -18.10
CA THR A 126 -9.79 10.09 -17.41
C THR A 126 -9.56 10.13 -15.90
N THR A 127 -9.33 8.96 -15.29
CA THR A 127 -9.08 8.85 -13.84
C THR A 127 -7.80 9.57 -13.44
N GLU A 128 -6.73 9.46 -14.24
CA GLU A 128 -5.49 10.18 -13.98
C GLU A 128 -5.66 11.69 -14.12
N LYS A 129 -6.37 12.15 -15.15
CA LYS A 129 -6.67 13.56 -15.36
C LYS A 129 -7.41 14.14 -14.16
N ILE A 130 -8.53 13.53 -13.76
CA ILE A 130 -9.36 14.04 -12.65
C ILE A 130 -8.59 13.96 -11.33
N THR A 131 -7.86 12.88 -11.07
CA THR A 131 -7.01 12.79 -9.88
C THR A 131 -5.95 13.88 -9.85
N GLY A 132 -5.33 14.19 -10.99
CA GLY A 132 -4.37 15.30 -11.13
C GLY A 132 -5.00 16.66 -10.85
N LEU A 133 -6.20 16.92 -11.40
CA LEU A 133 -6.95 18.15 -11.12
C LEU A 133 -7.26 18.30 -9.63
N VAL A 134 -7.69 17.23 -8.97
CA VAL A 134 -7.96 17.23 -7.52
C VAL A 134 -6.68 17.46 -6.71
N GLN A 135 -5.55 16.84 -7.09
CA GLN A 135 -4.26 17.10 -6.44
C GLN A 135 -3.86 18.58 -6.54
N GLN A 136 -4.01 19.18 -7.71
CA GLN A 136 -3.71 20.60 -7.94
C GLN A 136 -4.66 21.52 -7.15
N ALA A 137 -5.96 21.21 -7.12
CA ALA A 137 -6.93 21.97 -6.35
C ALA A 137 -6.61 21.95 -4.84
N ILE A 138 -6.22 20.78 -4.30
CA ILE A 138 -5.81 20.65 -2.89
C ILE A 138 -4.50 21.38 -2.62
N LEU A 139 -3.53 21.31 -3.55
CA LEU A 139 -2.28 22.05 -3.44
C LEU A 139 -2.54 23.56 -3.36
N ASN A 140 -3.39 24.09 -4.24
CA ASN A 140 -3.72 25.52 -4.27
C ASN A 140 -4.42 26.00 -2.99
N GLN A 141 -5.19 25.13 -2.32
CA GLN A 141 -5.90 25.48 -1.09
C GLN A 141 -5.07 25.29 0.18
N SER A 142 -4.25 24.24 0.25
CA SER A 142 -3.57 23.82 1.48
C SER A 142 -2.06 24.03 1.48
N GLY A 143 -1.47 24.36 0.32
CA GLY A 143 -0.02 24.43 0.11
C GLY A 143 0.67 23.07 0.06
N ASN A 144 -0.05 21.96 0.29
CA ASN A 144 0.50 20.61 0.33
C ASN A 144 -0.04 19.74 -0.81
N LEU A 145 0.85 19.05 -1.54
CA LEU A 145 0.46 18.12 -2.59
C LEU A 145 0.15 16.74 -1.97
N PRO A 146 -1.11 16.29 -1.94
CA PRO A 146 -1.44 15.00 -1.36
C PRO A 146 -1.02 13.85 -2.28
N GLU A 147 -0.64 12.72 -1.69
CA GLU A 147 -0.48 11.45 -2.41
C GLU A 147 -1.82 11.00 -3.00
N LYS A 148 -1.82 10.44 -4.23
CA LYS A 148 -3.02 9.94 -4.91
C LYS A 148 -3.80 8.94 -4.05
N ASP A 149 -3.10 8.03 -3.37
CA ASP A 149 -3.71 7.03 -2.48
C ASP A 149 -4.42 7.65 -1.27
N SER A 150 -3.96 8.80 -0.81
CA SER A 150 -4.62 9.55 0.28
C SER A 150 -5.95 10.13 -0.17
N ILE A 151 -6.03 10.65 -1.41
CA ILE A 151 -7.30 11.13 -2.00
C ILE A 151 -8.32 9.98 -2.08
N TRP A 152 -7.91 8.82 -2.62
CA TRP A 152 -8.81 7.66 -2.72
C TRP A 152 -9.25 7.12 -1.37
N ARG A 153 -8.40 7.22 -0.34
CA ARG A 153 -8.79 6.89 1.05
C ARG A 153 -9.78 7.90 1.61
N ALA A 154 -9.58 9.20 1.36
CA ALA A 154 -10.48 10.27 1.80
C ALA A 154 -11.91 10.07 1.27
N ILE A 155 -12.06 9.70 0.00
CA ILE A 155 -13.35 9.38 -0.62
C ILE A 155 -14.04 8.20 0.07
N LYS A 156 -13.29 7.24 0.61
CA LYS A 156 -13.83 6.03 1.24
C LYS A 156 -14.11 6.17 2.74
N THR A 157 -13.89 7.36 3.31
CA THR A 157 -14.08 7.61 4.75
C THR A 157 -15.50 7.31 5.21
N LYS A 158 -15.66 6.94 6.49
CA LYS A 158 -16.98 6.64 7.07
C LYS A 158 -17.84 7.88 7.30
N ASN A 159 -17.25 9.07 7.16
CA ASN A 159 -17.93 10.35 7.33
C ASN A 159 -18.92 10.62 6.19
N TYR A 160 -18.73 9.97 5.02
CA TYR A 160 -19.64 10.07 3.89
C TYR A 160 -20.68 8.95 3.88
N THR A 161 -21.90 9.31 3.50
CA THR A 161 -22.95 8.32 3.21
C THR A 161 -22.52 7.41 2.05
N ARG A 162 -23.13 6.23 1.94
CA ARG A 162 -22.83 5.31 0.83
C ARG A 162 -23.10 5.97 -0.53
N ARG A 163 -24.12 6.84 -0.62
CA ARG A 163 -24.49 7.55 -1.85
C ARG A 163 -23.43 8.58 -2.25
N GLU A 164 -22.96 9.38 -1.31
CA GLU A 164 -21.86 10.34 -1.53
C GLU A 164 -20.58 9.64 -1.98
N ARG A 165 -20.18 8.56 -1.31
CA ARG A 165 -18.98 7.80 -1.70
C ARG A 165 -19.09 7.24 -3.12
N ASN A 166 -20.27 6.76 -3.49
CA ASN A 166 -20.52 6.27 -4.84
C ASN A 166 -20.46 7.41 -5.87
N PHE A 167 -21.05 8.56 -5.56
CA PHE A 167 -20.99 9.75 -6.43
C PHE A 167 -19.54 10.21 -6.65
N LEU A 168 -18.78 10.38 -5.58
CA LEU A 168 -17.36 10.77 -5.65
C LEU A 168 -16.52 9.74 -6.41
N PHE A 169 -16.76 8.45 -6.19
CA PHE A 169 -16.08 7.39 -6.93
C PHE A 169 -16.36 7.46 -8.44
N LEU A 170 -17.63 7.65 -8.83
CA LEU A 170 -18.00 7.79 -10.24
C LEU A 170 -17.44 9.07 -10.85
N ALA A 171 -17.45 10.18 -10.11
CA ALA A 171 -16.87 11.46 -10.52
C ALA A 171 -15.37 11.32 -10.80
N MET A 172 -14.60 10.75 -9.87
CA MET A 172 -13.16 10.53 -10.05
C MET A 172 -12.82 9.62 -11.24
N HIS A 173 -13.73 8.73 -11.60
CA HIS A 173 -13.57 7.86 -12.76
C HIS A 173 -14.12 8.43 -14.06
N GLY A 174 -14.86 9.55 -14.04
CA GLY A 174 -15.62 10.07 -15.18
C GLY A 174 -16.66 9.06 -15.66
N ALA A 175 -17.26 8.30 -14.75
CA ALA A 175 -18.19 7.20 -15.03
C ALA A 175 -19.66 7.58 -14.83
N GLN A 176 -19.95 8.87 -14.77
CA GLN A 176 -21.32 9.37 -14.69
C GLN A 176 -22.03 9.25 -16.03
N ARG A 177 -23.34 9.06 -16.01
CA ARG A 177 -24.17 8.97 -17.22
C ARG A 177 -24.66 10.35 -17.63
N ILE A 178 -23.73 11.22 -18.01
CA ILE A 178 -23.95 12.61 -18.45
C ILE A 178 -23.07 12.91 -19.66
N GLY A 179 -23.44 13.94 -20.43
CA GLY A 179 -22.65 14.48 -21.54
C GLY A 179 -22.17 13.43 -22.53
N LYS A 180 -20.84 13.29 -22.64
CA LYS A 180 -20.14 12.38 -23.58
C LYS A 180 -20.50 10.91 -23.41
N TYR A 181 -21.11 10.51 -22.30
CA TYR A 181 -21.64 9.17 -22.15
C TYR A 181 -22.76 8.89 -23.17
N TRP A 182 -23.67 9.85 -23.36
CA TRP A 182 -24.85 9.72 -24.21
C TRP A 182 -24.54 9.88 -25.70
N THR A 183 -23.50 10.64 -26.06
CA THR A 183 -23.11 10.87 -27.46
C THR A 183 -22.70 9.60 -28.20
N ASN A 184 -22.33 8.54 -27.47
CA ASN A 184 -21.91 7.27 -28.06
C ASN A 184 -23.05 6.25 -28.18
N ILE A 185 -24.29 6.63 -27.83
CA ILE A 185 -25.46 5.75 -27.82
C ILE A 185 -26.46 6.27 -28.86
N PRO A 186 -26.65 5.55 -29.98
CA PRO A 186 -27.59 5.94 -31.03
C PRO A 186 -29.03 6.13 -30.49
N GLY A 187 -29.65 7.25 -30.83
CA GLY A 187 -31.03 7.60 -30.45
C GLY A 187 -31.18 8.20 -29.05
N TYR A 188 -30.08 8.49 -28.36
CA TYR A 188 -30.07 9.11 -27.04
C TYR A 188 -29.12 10.30 -26.93
N GLU A 189 -28.60 10.79 -28.05
CA GLU A 189 -27.60 11.86 -28.13
C GLU A 189 -28.10 13.17 -27.52
N ASP A 190 -29.40 13.46 -27.63
CA ASP A 190 -30.05 14.65 -27.05
C ASP A 190 -29.83 14.75 -25.53
N ARG A 191 -29.64 13.61 -24.85
CA ARG A 191 -29.39 13.55 -23.39
C ARG A 191 -27.98 13.99 -23.00
N ALA A 192 -27.09 14.22 -23.97
CA ALA A 192 -25.77 14.77 -23.71
C ALA A 192 -25.82 16.26 -23.37
N ILE A 193 -26.86 16.96 -23.82
CA ILE A 193 -26.99 18.41 -23.72
C ILE A 193 -27.93 18.75 -22.55
N CYS A 194 -27.53 19.74 -21.75
CA CYS A 194 -28.38 20.27 -20.69
C CYS A 194 -29.55 21.07 -21.30
N ASN A 195 -30.79 20.73 -20.95
CA ASN A 195 -31.98 21.45 -21.41
C ASN A 195 -32.08 22.90 -20.91
N HIS A 196 -31.27 23.29 -19.91
CA HIS A 196 -31.31 24.63 -19.33
C HIS A 196 -30.28 25.59 -19.94
N CYS A 197 -29.03 25.15 -20.10
CA CYS A 197 -27.95 25.99 -20.63
C CYS A 197 -27.52 25.62 -22.06
N ASN A 198 -28.04 24.54 -22.63
CA ASN A 198 -27.72 24.05 -23.97
C ASN A 198 -26.22 23.70 -24.17
N GLU A 199 -25.51 23.41 -23.07
CA GLU A 199 -24.12 22.94 -23.08
C GLU A 199 -24.03 21.45 -22.74
N ILE A 200 -22.91 20.82 -23.09
CA ILE A 200 -22.64 19.41 -22.74
C ILE A 200 -22.40 19.31 -21.24
N GLU A 201 -23.19 18.48 -20.56
CA GLU A 201 -23.00 18.21 -19.13
C GLU A 201 -21.75 17.34 -18.91
N ASP A 202 -20.63 17.96 -18.53
CA ASP A 202 -19.38 17.27 -18.16
C ASP A 202 -18.97 17.66 -16.73
N MET A 203 -18.17 16.80 -16.07
CA MET A 203 -17.67 16.98 -14.70
C MET A 203 -16.18 17.34 -14.67
#